data_AF-A0A1G6H886-F1
#
_entry.id   AF-A0A1G6H886-F1
#
_cell.length_a   1.000
_cell.length_b   1.000
_cell.length_c   1.000
_cell.angle_alpha   90.00
_cell.angle_beta   90.00
_cell.angle_gamma   90.00
#
_symmetry.space_group_name_H-M   'P 1'
#
loop_
_entity.id
_entity.type
_entity.pdbx_description
1 polymer ?
#
loop_
_entity_poly.entity_id
_entity_poly.type
_entity_poly.pdbx_seq_one_letter_code
_entity_poly.pdbx_strand_id
1 'polypeptide(L)'
;MNPRIRDELWGIVIEMVGNGRALMVFNARNEQGMEIRNHGHAWEPVDFEGVTLMRRPAANLVTEEKPKDRVSRAARYRRIRKK
;
A
#
# COMPACT_ATOMS: atom_id res chain seq x y z
N MET A 1 -14.83 -11.10 -10.13
CA MET A 1 -14.19 -10.08 -10.98
C MET A 1 -13.22 -10.76 -11.91
N ASN A 2 -13.15 -10.36 -13.18
CA ASN A 2 -12.20 -10.92 -14.14
C ASN A 2 -10.75 -10.62 -13.69
N PRO A 3 -9.85 -11.62 -13.62
CA PRO A 3 -8.44 -11.42 -13.24
C PRO A 3 -7.74 -10.32 -14.04
N ARG A 4 -8.01 -10.21 -15.35
CA ARG A 4 -7.36 -9.19 -16.22
C ARG A 4 -7.71 -7.77 -15.81
N ILE A 5 -9.01 -7.50 -15.58
CA ILE A 5 -9.48 -6.19 -15.13
C ILE A 5 -8.87 -5.83 -13.77
N ARG A 6 -8.70 -6.83 -12.90
CA ARG A 6 -8.08 -6.64 -11.58
C ARG A 6 -6.59 -6.28 -11.72
N ASP A 7 -5.88 -6.94 -12.63
CA ASP A 7 -4.46 -6.68 -12.88
C ASP A 7 -4.24 -5.27 -13.43
N GLU A 8 -5.07 -4.85 -14.39
CA GLU A 8 -5.06 -3.49 -14.93
C GLU A 8 -5.37 -2.44 -13.85
N LEU A 9 -6.43 -2.67 -13.05
CA LEU A 9 -6.76 -1.79 -11.93
C LEU A 9 -5.63 -1.71 -10.90
N TRP A 10 -4.96 -2.84 -10.63
CA TRP A 10 -3.82 -2.85 -9.71
C TRP A 10 -2.65 -2.03 -10.25
N GLY A 11 -2.38 -2.11 -11.55
CA GLY A 11 -1.40 -1.27 -12.23
C GLY A 11 -1.71 0.22 -12.07
N ILE A 12 -2.97 0.62 -12.31
CA ILE A 12 -3.43 2.01 -12.14
C ILE A 12 -3.26 2.46 -10.68
N VAL A 13 -3.63 1.62 -9.71
CA VAL A 13 -3.46 1.94 -8.28
C VAL A 13 -1.99 2.17 -7.94
N ILE A 14 -1.08 1.31 -8.41
CA ILE A 14 0.37 1.48 -8.21
C ILE A 14 0.87 2.77 -8.84
N GLU A 15 0.43 3.10 -10.06
CA GLU A 15 0.84 4.35 -10.73
C GLU A 15 0.35 5.58 -9.96
N MET A 16 -0.90 5.56 -9.49
CA MET A 16 -1.52 6.71 -8.82
C MET A 16 -1.05 6.90 -7.37
N VAL A 17 -0.68 5.83 -6.67
CA VAL A 17 -0.31 5.90 -5.25
C VAL A 17 1.06 6.57 -5.04
N GLY A 18 1.93 6.59 -6.06
CA GLY A 18 3.25 7.22 -6.00
C GLY A 18 4.11 6.61 -4.89
N ASN A 19 4.57 7.43 -3.94
CA ASN A 19 5.33 6.95 -2.76
C ASN A 19 4.42 6.52 -1.59
N GLY A 20 3.12 6.40 -1.82
CA GLY A 20 2.17 5.96 -0.80
C GLY A 20 2.15 4.43 -0.68
N ARG A 21 1.11 3.93 -0.01
CA ARG A 21 0.93 2.50 0.25
C ARG A 21 -0.47 2.08 -0.18
N ALA A 22 -0.60 0.86 -0.71
CA ALA A 22 -1.87 0.31 -1.11
C ALA A 22 -1.95 -1.19 -0.78
N LEU A 23 -3.14 -1.63 -0.39
CA LEU A 23 -3.50 -3.04 -0.31
C LEU A 23 -4.71 -3.29 -1.20
N MET A 24 -4.71 -4.38 -1.95
CA MET A 24 -5.88 -4.86 -2.68
C MET A 24 -6.24 -6.24 -2.16
N VAL A 25 -7.44 -6.36 -1.60
CA VAL A 25 -8.02 -7.64 -1.16
C VAL A 25 -9.12 -8.03 -2.14
N PHE A 26 -9.10 -9.28 -2.59
CA PHE A 26 -10.06 -9.74 -3.61
C PHE A 26 -10.38 -11.21 -3.46
N ASN A 27 -11.56 -11.61 -3.98
CA ASN A 27 -11.96 -13.01 -3.98
C ASN A 27 -11.05 -13.86 -4.87
N ALA A 28 -10.61 -14.98 -4.31
CA ALA A 28 -9.75 -15.98 -4.94
C ALA A 28 -10.32 -17.38 -4.70
N ARG A 29 -9.93 -18.35 -5.53
CA ARG A 29 -10.40 -19.75 -5.41
C ARG A 29 -9.39 -20.56 -4.58
N ASN A 30 -9.30 -20.22 -3.31
CA ASN A 30 -8.50 -20.92 -2.29
C ASN A 30 -9.33 -21.12 -1.02
N GLU A 31 -8.77 -21.75 0.01
CA GLU A 31 -9.49 -22.11 1.25
C GLU A 31 -10.09 -20.90 1.99
N GLN A 32 -9.42 -19.74 1.94
CA GLN A 32 -9.91 -18.51 2.57
C GLN A 32 -10.86 -17.70 1.70
N GLY A 33 -10.99 -18.05 0.42
CA GLY A 33 -11.78 -17.31 -0.54
C GLY A 33 -11.20 -15.94 -0.90
N MET A 34 -9.97 -15.62 -0.49
CA MET A 34 -9.35 -14.31 -0.71
C MET A 34 -7.84 -14.35 -0.93
N GLU A 35 -7.33 -13.32 -1.58
CA GLU A 35 -5.90 -13.02 -1.72
C GLU A 35 -5.65 -11.52 -1.49
N ILE A 36 -4.40 -11.20 -1.12
CA ILE A 36 -3.97 -9.85 -0.81
C ILE A 36 -2.78 -9.47 -1.70
N ARG A 37 -2.88 -8.35 -2.40
CA ARG A 37 -1.73 -7.68 -3.02
C ARG A 37 -1.31 -6.51 -2.14
N ASN A 38 0.00 -6.38 -1.95
CA ASN A 38 0.61 -5.33 -1.17
C ASN A 38 1.54 -4.49 -2.05
N HIS A 39 1.41 -3.16 -1.96
CA HIS A 39 2.35 -2.19 -2.47
C HIS A 39 2.79 -1.23 -1.36
N GLY A 40 4.08 -1.25 -1.00
CA GLY A 40 4.70 -0.29 -0.08
C GLY A 40 4.24 -0.39 1.38
N HIS A 41 3.38 -1.35 1.75
CA HIS A 41 2.96 -1.55 3.13
C HIS A 41 3.98 -2.40 3.89
N ALA A 42 4.32 -1.97 5.11
CA ALA A 42 5.32 -2.64 5.93
C ALA A 42 4.87 -4.04 6.43
N TRP A 43 3.56 -4.29 6.44
CA TRP A 43 3.01 -5.62 6.77
C TRP A 43 2.92 -6.44 5.50
N GLU A 44 3.44 -7.66 5.54
CA GLU A 44 3.51 -8.53 4.35
C GLU A 44 2.53 -9.70 4.49
N PRO A 45 1.78 -10.06 3.43
CA PRO A 45 1.02 -11.30 3.42
C PRO A 45 2.00 -12.49 3.43
N VAL A 46 1.80 -13.43 4.35
CA VAL A 46 2.62 -14.64 4.52
C VAL A 46 1.72 -15.86 4.61
N ASP A 47 2.12 -16.96 3.98
CA ASP A 47 1.42 -18.23 4.14
C ASP A 47 1.79 -18.90 5.47
N PHE A 48 0.78 -19.37 6.20
CA PHE A 48 0.93 -20.12 7.43
C PHE A 48 -0.04 -21.30 7.41
N GLU A 49 0.49 -22.49 7.12
CA GLU A 49 -0.28 -23.73 7.04
C GLU A 49 -1.47 -23.66 6.05
N GLY A 50 -1.29 -23.00 4.90
CA GLY A 50 -2.35 -22.79 3.90
C GLY A 50 -3.21 -21.54 4.16
N VAL A 51 -2.99 -20.86 5.29
CA VAL A 51 -3.66 -19.60 5.63
C VAL A 51 -2.71 -18.42 5.41
N THR A 52 -2.95 -17.63 4.35
CA THR A 52 -2.43 -16.28 4.19
C THR A 52 -2.82 -15.34 5.34
N LEU A 53 -1.84 -14.91 6.14
CA LEU A 53 -1.97 -13.95 7.24
C LEU A 53 -1.11 -12.69 6.96
N MET A 54 -1.33 -11.60 7.69
CA MET A 54 -0.49 -10.41 7.59
C MET A 54 0.60 -10.41 8.68
N ARG A 55 1.86 -10.57 8.27
CA ARG A 55 3.02 -10.48 9.17
C ARG A 55 3.29 -9.03 9.52
N ARG A 56 3.19 -8.70 10.80
CA ARG A 56 3.61 -7.41 11.35
C ARG A 56 5.14 -7.40 11.54
N PRO A 57 5.86 -6.42 10.97
CA PRO A 57 7.30 -6.30 11.21
C PRO A 57 7.58 -5.97 12.68
N ALA A 58 8.71 -6.46 13.19
CA ALA A 58 9.15 -6.13 14.55
C ALA A 58 9.37 -4.61 14.69
N ALA A 59 9.12 -4.06 15.88
CA ALA A 59 9.15 -2.61 16.13
C ALA A 59 10.48 -1.94 15.72
N ASN A 60 11.58 -2.69 15.72
CA ASN A 60 12.92 -2.18 15.41
C ASN A 60 13.27 -2.26 13.91
N LEU A 61 12.43 -2.89 13.08
CA LEU A 61 12.66 -3.08 11.63
C LEU A 61 11.90 -2.07 10.77
N VAL A 62 10.99 -1.29 11.36
CA VAL A 62 10.37 -0.15 10.69
C VAL A 62 11.43 0.95 10.63
N THR A 63 12.36 0.84 9.68
CA THR A 63 13.22 1.95 9.32
C THR A 63 12.26 3.03 8.86
N GLU A 64 12.10 4.09 9.65
CA GLU A 64 11.30 5.23 9.24
C GLU A 64 11.88 5.74 7.93
N GLU A 65 11.21 5.46 6.82
CA GLU A 65 11.43 6.23 5.61
C GLU A 65 11.08 7.67 5.98
N LYS A 66 12.13 8.46 6.28
CA LYS A 66 11.97 9.87 6.64
C LYS A 66 11.01 10.48 5.63
N PRO A 67 9.87 11.04 6.08
CA PRO A 67 8.94 11.64 5.14
C PRO A 67 9.73 12.66 4.32
N LYS A 68 9.80 12.46 3.00
CA LYS A 68 10.41 13.45 2.11
C LYS A 68 9.70 14.77 2.42
N ASP A 69 10.47 15.78 2.83
CA ASP A 69 10.00 17.14 3.11
C ASP A 69 9.31 17.74 1.87
N ARG A 70 8.07 17.33 1.62
CA ARG A 70 7.21 17.88 0.59
C ARG A 70 6.18 18.73 1.28
N VAL A 71 6.54 20.00 1.45
CA VAL A 71 5.59 21.03 1.85
C VAL A 71 4.47 21.06 0.82
N SER A 72 3.23 20.80 1.26
CA SER A 72 2.08 20.79 0.35
C SER A 72 1.94 22.13 -0.39
N ARG A 73 1.39 22.11 -1.61
CA ARG A 73 1.17 23.36 -2.39
C ARG A 73 0.40 24.39 -1.58
N ALA A 74 -0.63 23.96 -0.85
CA ALA A 74 -1.40 24.82 0.06
C ALA A 74 -0.54 25.44 1.18
N ALA A 75 0.34 24.67 1.81
CA ALA A 75 1.25 25.18 2.83
C ALA A 75 2.28 26.18 2.26
N ARG A 76 2.73 25.98 1.01
CA ARG A 76 3.57 26.94 0.29
C ARG A 76 2.85 28.27 0.04
N TYR A 77 1.60 28.24 -0.43
CA TYR A 77 0.79 29.46 -0.64
C TYR A 77 0.54 30.23 0.66
N ARG A 78 0.28 29.54 1.77
CA ARG A 78 0.12 30.19 3.09
C ARG A 78 1.38 30.92 3.56
N ARG A 79 2.57 30.35 3.31
CA ARG A 79 3.85 30.99 3.65
C ARG A 79 4.10 32.25 2.81
N ILE A 80 3.78 32.20 1.52
CA ILE A 80 3.93 33.35 0.61
C ILE A 80 3.00 34.51 1.02
N ARG A 81 1.74 34.21 1.41
CA ARG A 81 0.75 35.21 1.80
C ARG A 81 1.03 35.89 3.16
N LYS A 82 1.90 35.31 4.00
CA LYS A 82 2.25 35.85 5.32
C LYS A 82 3.50 36.75 5.29
N LYS A 83 4.09 36.96 4.11
CA LYS A 83 5.23 37.85 3.87
C LYS A 83 4.74 39.05 3.08
#